data_AF-A0AAD3VNZ6-F1
#
_entry.id   AF-A0AAD3VNZ6-F1
#
_cell.length_a   1.000
_cell.length_b   1.000
_cell.length_c   1.000
_cell.angle_alpha   90.00
_cell.angle_beta   90.00
_cell.angle_gamma   90.00
#
_symmetry.space_group_name_H-M   'P 1'
#
loop_
_entity.id
_entity.type
_entity.pdbx_description
1 polymer ?
#
loop_
_entity_poly.entity_id
_entity_poly.type
_entity_poly.pdbx_seq_one_letter_code
_entity_poly.pdbx_strand_id
1 'polypeptide(L)'
;MEGKKVKKRRILKSERGFTLVELGIVMAIIAILAAVAYPTYQGMRERAYAAEAKAAMQEVRVEAWAWHVEKGTGWPEGTDLFDGSQTKTVGLWKLSVYSSGTFQTAETGFTPVFEIKATRTSGSTDYNIYLGLDANGVAKFKETQSPSSPT
;
A
#
# COMPACT_ATOMS: atom_id res chain seq x y z
N MET A 1 84.24 -12.75 -10.24
CA MET A 1 82.84 -13.14 -10.46
C MET A 1 81.97 -11.93 -10.10
N GLU A 2 81.60 -11.11 -11.08
CA GLU A 2 80.85 -9.86 -10.84
C GLU A 2 79.36 -10.07 -11.12
N GLY A 3 78.54 -9.96 -10.07
CA GLY A 3 77.10 -10.17 -10.14
C GLY A 3 76.38 -9.00 -10.80
N LYS A 4 75.78 -9.22 -11.98
CA LYS A 4 74.88 -8.26 -12.63
C LYS A 4 73.65 -8.00 -11.74
N LYS A 5 73.54 -6.78 -11.19
CA LYS A 5 72.33 -6.33 -10.49
C LYS A 5 71.17 -6.13 -11.46
N VAL A 6 70.11 -6.93 -11.29
CA VAL A 6 68.87 -6.80 -12.07
C VAL A 6 68.07 -5.59 -11.56
N LYS A 7 67.87 -4.60 -12.44
CA LYS A 7 67.10 -3.38 -12.15
C LYS A 7 65.61 -3.71 -12.20
N LYS A 8 64.97 -3.90 -11.02
CA LYS A 8 63.51 -4.09 -10.89
C LYS A 8 62.80 -2.84 -11.43
N ARG A 9 62.10 -2.96 -12.57
CA ARG A 9 61.21 -1.90 -13.06
C ARG A 9 59.99 -1.85 -12.15
N ARG A 10 59.81 -0.75 -11.41
CA ARG A 10 58.55 -0.49 -10.69
C ARG A 10 57.51 -0.10 -11.73
N ILE A 11 56.47 -0.92 -11.88
CA ILE A 11 55.28 -0.55 -12.64
C ILE A 11 54.55 0.49 -11.77
N LEU A 12 54.62 1.77 -12.15
CA LEU A 12 53.83 2.82 -11.52
C LEU A 12 52.38 2.59 -11.93
N LYS A 13 51.57 2.06 -11.01
CA LYS A 13 50.12 1.95 -11.18
C LYS A 13 49.57 3.37 -11.21
N SER A 14 49.06 3.85 -12.35
CA SER A 14 48.43 5.17 -12.39
C SER A 14 47.13 5.10 -11.60
N GLU A 15 47.08 5.75 -10.44
CA GLU A 15 45.81 5.94 -9.75
C GLU A 15 45.03 7.02 -10.49
N ARG A 16 44.16 6.58 -11.41
CA ARG A 16 43.16 7.45 -12.04
C ARG A 16 42.06 7.67 -11.00
N GLY A 17 42.09 8.83 -10.34
CA GLY A 17 41.01 9.29 -9.47
C GLY A 17 39.79 9.71 -10.29
N PHE A 18 38.60 9.55 -9.71
CA PHE A 18 37.34 10.04 -10.29
C PHE A 18 37.30 11.57 -10.21
N THR A 19 36.93 12.24 -11.29
CA THR A 19 36.85 13.70 -11.30
C THR A 19 35.52 14.17 -10.70
N LEU A 20 35.53 15.33 -10.03
CA LEU A 20 34.29 15.96 -9.54
C LEU A 20 33.33 16.31 -10.68
N VAL A 21 33.88 16.56 -11.88
CA VAL A 21 33.09 16.84 -13.09
C VAL A 21 32.34 15.58 -13.55
N GLU A 22 32.99 14.41 -13.54
CA GLU A 22 32.33 13.14 -13.84
C GLU A 22 31.19 12.85 -12.85
N LEU A 23 31.40 13.12 -11.55
CA LEU A 23 30.35 12.94 -10.56
C LEU A 23 29.20 13.93 -10.74
N GLY A 24 29.50 15.18 -11.07
CA GLY A 24 28.51 16.24 -11.26
C GLY A 24 27.56 15.96 -12.41
N ILE A 25 28.07 15.46 -13.55
CA ILE A 25 27.24 15.10 -14.71
C ILE A 25 26.33 13.89 -14.37
N VAL A 26 26.85 12.89 -13.66
CA VAL A 26 26.06 11.71 -13.25
C VAL A 26 24.89 12.13 -12.36
N MET A 27 25.14 13.00 -11.38
CA MET A 27 24.09 13.50 -10.49
C MET A 27 23.05 14.35 -11.24
N ALA A 28 23.47 15.14 -12.23
CA ALA A 28 22.56 15.92 -13.07
C ALA A 28 21.60 15.00 -13.85
N ILE A 29 22.10 13.92 -14.43
CA ILE A 29 21.27 12.94 -15.16
C ILE A 29 20.30 12.23 -14.20
N ILE A 30 20.78 11.78 -13.03
CA ILE A 30 19.93 11.12 -12.02
C ILE A 30 18.81 12.06 -11.55
N ALA A 31 19.10 13.35 -11.35
CA ALA A 31 18.08 14.33 -10.96
C ALA A 31 16.95 14.46 -11.99
N ILE A 32 17.29 14.48 -13.29
CA ILE A 32 16.29 14.54 -14.37
C ILE A 32 15.44 13.26 -14.39
N LEU A 33 16.09 12.09 -14.27
CA LEU A 33 15.37 10.80 -14.23
C LEU A 33 14.46 10.70 -13.00
N ALA A 34 14.94 11.11 -11.83
CA ALA A 34 14.18 11.09 -10.59
C ALA A 34 12.97 12.03 -10.65
N ALA A 35 13.10 13.21 -11.27
CA ALA A 35 12.01 14.17 -11.43
C ALA A 35 10.81 13.59 -12.21
N VAL A 36 11.06 12.78 -13.25
CA VAL A 36 10.00 12.13 -14.04
C VAL A 36 9.52 10.82 -13.39
N ALA A 37 10.42 10.06 -12.78
CA ALA A 37 10.10 8.76 -12.18
C ALA A 37 9.34 8.89 -10.85
N TYR A 38 9.63 9.89 -10.03
CA TYR A 38 9.01 10.05 -8.71
C TYR A 38 7.48 10.19 -8.74
N PRO A 39 6.86 11.09 -9.55
CA PRO A 39 5.40 11.22 -9.56
C PRO A 39 4.70 9.94 -10.04
N THR A 40 5.27 9.26 -11.05
CA THR A 40 4.70 8.01 -11.57
C THR A 40 4.82 6.86 -10.56
N TYR A 41 5.92 6.79 -9.82
CA TYR A 41 6.12 5.80 -8.77
C TYR A 41 5.11 5.94 -7.62
N GLN A 42 4.75 7.16 -7.23
CA GLN A 42 3.74 7.39 -6.19
C GLN A 42 2.39 6.79 -6.56
N GLY A 43 1.88 7.08 -7.77
CA GLY A 43 0.59 6.55 -8.24
C GLY A 43 0.58 5.03 -8.42
N MET A 44 1.69 4.43 -8.89
CA MET A 44 1.81 2.97 -8.95
C MET A 44 1.74 2.33 -7.56
N ARG A 45 2.40 2.95 -6.58
CA ARG A 45 2.43 2.47 -5.21
C ARG A 45 1.04 2.56 -4.54
N GLU A 46 0.32 3.65 -4.77
CA GLU A 46 -1.06 3.81 -4.28
C GLU A 46 -2.01 2.76 -4.85
N ARG A 47 -1.94 2.49 -6.16
CA ARG A 47 -2.74 1.43 -6.80
C ARG A 47 -2.40 0.04 -6.26
N ALA A 48 -1.12 -0.23 -5.99
CA ALA A 48 -0.69 -1.48 -5.37
C ALA A 48 -1.28 -1.62 -3.96
N TYR A 49 -1.26 -0.57 -3.15
CA TYR A 49 -1.90 -0.56 -1.83
C TYR A 49 -3.41 -0.75 -1.93
N ALA A 50 -4.06 -0.12 -2.91
CA ALA A 50 -5.49 -0.29 -3.15
C ALA A 50 -5.85 -1.76 -3.44
N ALA A 51 -5.05 -2.42 -4.28
CA ALA A 51 -5.23 -3.82 -4.61
C ALA A 51 -5.02 -4.73 -3.38
N GLU A 52 -3.99 -4.47 -2.58
CA GLU A 52 -3.69 -5.25 -1.37
C GLU A 52 -4.80 -5.13 -0.32
N ALA A 53 -5.28 -3.90 -0.06
CA ALA A 53 -6.39 -3.68 0.86
C ALA A 53 -7.68 -4.34 0.39
N LYS A 54 -7.99 -4.24 -0.92
CA LYS A 54 -9.16 -4.90 -1.51
C LYS A 54 -9.06 -6.42 -1.37
N ALA A 55 -7.87 -6.99 -1.55
CA ALA A 55 -7.62 -8.42 -1.35
C ALA A 55 -7.85 -8.84 0.11
N ALA A 56 -7.33 -8.09 1.08
CA ALA A 56 -7.59 -8.33 2.51
C ALA A 56 -9.10 -8.27 2.83
N MET A 57 -9.84 -7.34 2.21
CA MET A 57 -11.28 -7.24 2.37
C MET A 57 -12.09 -8.29 1.60
N GLN A 58 -11.52 -8.96 0.58
CA GLN A 58 -12.18 -10.09 -0.07
C GLN A 58 -12.39 -11.24 0.92
N GLU A 59 -11.42 -11.49 1.80
CA GLU A 59 -11.51 -12.52 2.82
C GLU A 59 -12.72 -12.28 3.72
N VAL A 60 -12.89 -11.04 4.19
CA VAL A 60 -14.03 -10.68 5.02
C VAL A 60 -15.35 -10.80 4.27
N ARG A 61 -15.37 -10.49 2.97
CA ARG A 61 -16.58 -10.70 2.16
C ARG A 61 -16.95 -12.18 2.11
N VAL A 62 -15.98 -13.06 1.85
CA VAL A 62 -16.23 -14.51 1.81
C VAL A 62 -16.71 -15.02 3.17
N GLU A 63 -16.10 -14.56 4.24
CA GLU A 63 -16.50 -14.87 5.63
C GLU A 63 -17.93 -14.41 5.92
N ALA A 64 -18.32 -13.21 5.44
CA ALA A 64 -19.69 -12.72 5.58
C ALA A 64 -20.72 -13.58 4.86
N TRP A 65 -20.39 -14.05 3.64
CA TRP A 65 -21.25 -14.98 2.91
C TRP A 65 -21.35 -16.34 3.60
N ALA A 66 -20.24 -16.88 4.11
CA ALA A 66 -20.24 -18.14 4.85
C ALA A 66 -21.11 -18.04 6.11
N TRP A 67 -20.97 -16.95 6.86
CA TRP A 67 -21.79 -16.68 8.04
C TRP A 67 -23.28 -16.58 7.70
N HIS A 68 -23.63 -15.85 6.63
CA HIS A 68 -25.01 -15.70 6.18
C HIS A 68 -25.67 -17.05 5.88
N VAL A 69 -24.96 -17.93 5.17
CA VAL A 69 -25.43 -19.28 4.84
C VAL A 69 -25.53 -20.17 6.08
N GLU A 70 -24.58 -20.07 7.01
CA GLU A 70 -24.56 -20.90 8.23
C GLU A 70 -25.69 -20.53 9.20
N LYS A 71 -25.89 -19.23 9.45
CA LYS A 71 -26.87 -18.77 10.45
C LYS A 71 -28.29 -18.67 9.90
N GLY A 72 -28.45 -18.30 8.62
CA GLY A 72 -29.75 -18.16 7.97
C GLY A 72 -30.65 -17.05 8.54
N THR A 73 -30.14 -16.21 9.44
CA THR A 73 -30.91 -15.18 10.16
C THR A 73 -30.69 -13.75 9.64
N GLY A 74 -29.88 -13.58 8.58
CA GLY A 74 -29.55 -12.26 8.03
C GLY A 74 -28.06 -12.11 7.75
N TRP A 75 -27.59 -10.89 7.55
CA TRP A 75 -26.17 -10.59 7.37
C TRP A 75 -25.48 -10.36 8.72
N PRO A 76 -24.19 -10.69 8.83
CA PRO A 76 -23.41 -10.47 10.05
C PRO A 76 -23.22 -8.99 10.34
N GLU A 77 -23.04 -8.65 11.60
CA GLU A 77 -22.41 -7.38 11.98
C GLU A 77 -20.89 -7.49 11.87
N GLY A 78 -20.18 -6.36 11.76
CA GLY A 78 -18.74 -6.40 11.52
C GLY A 78 -17.94 -7.15 12.60
N THR A 79 -18.41 -7.16 13.85
CA THR A 79 -17.79 -7.90 14.96
C THR A 79 -17.97 -9.41 14.86
N ASP A 80 -19.04 -9.89 14.24
CA ASP A 80 -19.29 -11.33 14.08
C ASP A 80 -18.23 -11.98 13.18
N LEU A 81 -17.66 -11.19 12.26
CA LEU A 81 -16.61 -11.60 11.33
C LEU A 81 -15.22 -11.55 11.97
N PHE A 82 -15.08 -10.85 13.08
CA PHE A 82 -13.81 -10.57 13.75
C PHE A 82 -13.75 -11.22 15.14
N ASP A 83 -14.50 -12.29 15.38
CA ASP A 83 -14.54 -13.03 16.66
C ASP A 83 -14.86 -12.09 17.85
N GLY A 84 -15.82 -11.19 17.66
CA GLY A 84 -16.22 -10.18 18.66
C GLY A 84 -15.28 -8.97 18.77
N SER A 85 -14.16 -8.94 18.02
CA SER A 85 -13.25 -7.80 17.99
C SER A 85 -13.73 -6.70 17.04
N GLN A 86 -13.42 -5.44 17.36
CA GLN A 86 -13.63 -4.32 16.45
C GLN A 86 -12.58 -4.25 15.34
N THR A 87 -11.51 -5.06 15.43
CA THR A 87 -10.40 -5.04 14.48
C THR A 87 -9.84 -6.42 14.18
N LYS A 88 -9.45 -6.62 12.92
CA LYS A 88 -8.74 -7.81 12.42
C LYS A 88 -7.56 -7.36 11.59
N THR A 89 -6.39 -7.96 11.80
CA THR A 89 -5.19 -7.64 11.00
C THR A 89 -5.00 -8.72 9.94
N VAL A 90 -4.92 -8.30 8.68
CA VAL A 90 -4.67 -9.17 7.52
C VAL A 90 -3.46 -8.60 6.78
N GLY A 91 -2.32 -9.29 6.88
CA GLY A 91 -1.06 -8.79 6.33
C GLY A 91 -0.68 -7.42 6.91
N LEU A 92 -0.46 -6.44 6.04
CA LEU A 92 -0.11 -5.06 6.42
C LEU A 92 -1.34 -4.16 6.68
N TRP A 93 -2.54 -4.73 6.72
CA TRP A 93 -3.78 -3.97 6.82
C TRP A 93 -4.50 -4.28 8.13
N LYS A 94 -4.85 -3.24 8.86
CA LYS A 94 -5.79 -3.29 9.98
C LYS A 94 -7.17 -3.00 9.44
N LEU A 95 -8.04 -4.00 9.50
CA LEU A 95 -9.46 -3.90 9.21
C LEU A 95 -10.16 -3.48 10.50
N SER A 96 -11.02 -2.46 10.43
CA SER A 96 -11.78 -1.95 11.58
C SER A 96 -13.26 -1.87 11.24
N VAL A 97 -14.11 -2.39 12.11
CA VAL A 97 -15.56 -2.29 11.99
C VAL A 97 -15.95 -0.81 12.12
N TYR A 98 -16.79 -0.35 11.21
CA TYR A 98 -17.39 0.98 11.22
C TYR A 98 -18.91 0.81 11.28
N SER A 99 -19.55 1.44 12.27
CA SER A 99 -21.00 1.62 12.23
C SER A 99 -21.29 2.54 11.04
N SER A 100 -22.18 2.08 10.15
CA SER A 100 -22.53 2.68 8.86
C SER A 100 -22.44 4.22 8.82
N GLY A 101 -21.86 4.78 7.76
CA GLY A 101 -21.73 6.24 7.61
C GLY A 101 -20.93 6.72 6.41
N THR A 102 -20.12 5.88 5.77
CA THR A 102 -19.30 6.27 4.60
C THR A 102 -20.08 6.11 3.30
N PHE A 103 -20.98 5.12 3.25
CA PHE A 103 -21.94 4.93 2.17
C PHE A 103 -23.31 5.45 2.62
N GLN A 104 -23.49 6.77 2.59
CA GLN A 104 -24.79 7.41 2.83
C GLN A 104 -25.63 7.35 1.54
N THR A 105 -26.94 7.17 1.69
CA THR A 105 -27.92 6.83 0.64
C THR A 105 -28.19 7.90 -0.42
N ALA A 106 -27.47 9.02 -0.44
CA ALA A 106 -27.83 10.14 -1.30
C ALA A 106 -27.53 9.97 -2.80
N GLU A 107 -26.72 8.98 -3.22
CA GLU A 107 -26.29 8.89 -4.64
C GLU A 107 -26.19 7.48 -5.25
N THR A 108 -26.33 6.38 -4.48
CA THR A 108 -25.95 5.04 -4.99
C THR A 108 -26.96 3.91 -4.78
N GLY A 109 -28.15 4.19 -4.22
CA GLY A 109 -29.16 3.17 -3.93
C GLY A 109 -28.65 2.04 -3.04
N PHE A 110 -27.56 2.28 -2.31
CA PHE A 110 -26.81 1.28 -1.56
C PHE A 110 -26.82 1.68 -0.09
N THR A 111 -27.35 0.78 0.74
CA THR A 111 -27.43 0.95 2.20
C THR A 111 -26.65 -0.19 2.84
N PRO A 112 -25.45 0.07 3.36
CA PRO A 112 -24.67 -0.99 3.99
C PRO A 112 -25.33 -1.42 5.31
N VAL A 113 -25.40 -2.72 5.55
CA VAL A 113 -25.73 -3.32 6.84
C VAL A 113 -24.55 -3.21 7.80
N PHE A 114 -23.32 -3.29 7.27
CA PHE A 114 -22.09 -2.97 7.99
C PHE A 114 -21.04 -2.38 7.05
N GLU A 115 -20.07 -1.68 7.63
CA GLU A 115 -18.90 -1.17 6.91
C GLU A 115 -17.60 -1.62 7.59
N ILE A 116 -16.58 -1.87 6.78
CA ILE A 116 -15.23 -2.18 7.24
C ILE A 116 -14.26 -1.20 6.61
N LYS A 117 -13.45 -0.55 7.45
CA LYS A 117 -12.36 0.32 7.01
C LYS A 117 -11.05 -0.43 7.07
N ALA A 118 -10.33 -0.49 5.96
CA ALA A 118 -8.94 -0.91 5.92
C ALA A 118 -8.01 0.30 6.07
N THR A 119 -7.14 0.25 7.09
CA THR A 119 -6.07 1.22 7.33
C THR A 119 -4.74 0.48 7.38
N ARG A 120 -3.72 0.98 6.69
CA ARG A 120 -2.40 0.36 6.70
C ARG A 120 -1.78 0.43 8.10
N THR A 121 -1.07 -0.62 8.51
CA THR A 121 -0.43 -0.71 9.84
C THR A 121 0.85 0.11 9.96
N SER A 122 1.42 0.55 8.82
CA SER A 122 2.61 1.39 8.76
C SER A 122 2.64 2.22 7.46
N GLY A 123 3.33 3.36 7.48
CA GLY A 123 3.33 4.34 6.37
C GLY A 123 2.14 5.30 6.44
N SER A 124 1.72 5.86 5.30
CA SER A 124 0.57 6.77 5.26
C SER A 124 -0.72 6.04 5.63
N THR A 125 -1.44 6.59 6.61
CA THR A 125 -2.77 6.15 7.06
C THR A 125 -3.89 6.98 6.42
N ASP A 126 -3.54 7.93 5.56
CA ASP A 126 -4.49 8.87 4.93
C ASP A 126 -5.28 8.21 3.82
N TYR A 127 -4.78 7.10 3.28
CA TYR A 127 -5.47 6.30 2.30
C TYR A 127 -6.23 5.17 2.98
N ASN A 128 -7.56 5.31 3.03
CA ASN A 128 -8.45 4.31 3.62
C ASN A 128 -9.39 3.76 2.54
N ILE A 129 -9.66 2.46 2.62
CA ILE A 129 -10.64 1.82 1.75
C ILE A 129 -11.73 1.23 2.63
N TYR A 130 -12.98 1.49 2.24
CA TYR A 130 -14.16 0.99 2.90
C TYR A 130 -14.79 -0.11 2.06
N LEU A 131 -15.17 -1.20 2.72
CA LEU A 131 -16.06 -2.23 2.20
C LEU A 131 -17.40 -2.08 2.89
N GLY A 132 -18.46 -1.85 2.12
CA GLY A 132 -19.84 -1.97 2.59
C GLY A 132 -20.48 -3.22 2.01
N LEU A 133 -21.36 -3.86 2.77
CA LEU A 133 -22.22 -4.94 2.30
C LEU A 133 -23.68 -4.57 2.58
N ASP A 134 -24.54 -4.60 1.57
CA ASP A 134 -25.98 -4.33 1.76
C ASP A 134 -26.77 -5.58 2.17
N ALA A 135 -28.06 -5.39 2.44
CA ALA A 135 -28.97 -6.46 2.87
C ALA A 135 -29.21 -7.54 1.79
N ASN A 136 -28.80 -7.29 0.54
CA ASN A 136 -28.90 -8.25 -0.55
C ASN A 136 -27.56 -8.97 -0.81
N GLY A 137 -26.52 -8.68 -0.02
CA GLY A 137 -25.18 -9.25 -0.18
C GLY A 137 -24.34 -8.58 -1.27
N VAL A 138 -24.79 -7.44 -1.81
CA VAL A 138 -23.99 -6.67 -2.75
C VAL A 138 -22.89 -5.98 -1.97
N ALA A 139 -21.65 -6.17 -2.42
CA ALA A 139 -20.47 -5.51 -1.83
C ALA A 139 -20.08 -4.30 -2.66
N LYS A 140 -19.80 -3.17 -2.01
CA LYS A 140 -19.21 -1.99 -2.65
C LYS A 140 -17.93 -1.55 -1.93
N PHE A 141 -16.99 -1.07 -2.73
CA PHE A 141 -15.76 -0.46 -2.24
C PHE A 141 -15.84 1.06 -2.40
N LYS A 142 -15.34 1.80 -1.43
CA LYS A 142 -15.15 3.25 -1.51
C LYS A 142 -13.77 3.59 -1.01
N GLU A 143 -13.00 4.26 -1.85
CA GLU A 143 -11.68 4.77 -1.48
C GLU A 143 -11.87 6.19 -0.96
N THR A 144 -11.23 6.51 0.16
CA THR A 144 -11.15 7.88 0.64
C THR A 144 -9.69 8.21 0.93
N GLN A 145 -9.22 9.32 0.37
CA GLN A 145 -8.00 9.93 0.80
C GLN A 145 -8.40 11.03 1.80
N SER A 146 -7.85 10.98 3.02
CA SER A 146 -7.90 12.14 3.92
C SER A 146 -7.24 13.30 3.16
N PRO A 147 -7.84 14.50 3.11
CA PRO A 147 -7.28 15.60 2.34
C PRO A 147 -5.86 15.85 2.85
N SER A 148 -4.87 15.58 1.99
CA SER A 148 -3.49 15.97 2.28
C SER A 148 -3.50 17.47 2.49
N SER A 149 -3.08 17.93 3.67
CA SER A 149 -2.96 19.36 3.96
C SER A 149 -2.30 20.07 2.77
N PRO A 150 -2.89 21.16 2.24
CA PRO A 150 -2.27 21.91 1.16
C PRO A 150 -0.90 22.37 1.63
N THR A 151 0.12 22.02 0.85
CA THR A 151 1.52 22.47 1.05
C THR A 151 1.67 23.89 0.56
#